data_AF-A0A1H3H786-F1
#
_entry.id   AF-A0A1H3H786-F1
#
_cell.length_a   1.000
_cell.length_b   1.000
_cell.length_c   1.000
_cell.angle_alpha   90.00
_cell.angle_beta   90.00
_cell.angle_gamma   90.00
#
_symmetry.space_group_name_H-M   'P 1'
#
loop_
_entity.id
_entity.type
_entity.pdbx_description
1 polymer ?
#
loop_
_entity_poly.entity_id
_entity_poly.type
_entity_poly.pdbx_seq_one_letter_code
_entity_poly.pdbx_strand_id
1 'polypeptide(L)'
;MTAQELYRRLVEDVIDAEKLLVAMMVVSSGYMLWGTTQFSIDRAARFPRLVASVVFIGSLLLLFQAYLPAVLRNALLSEGAAFEASDEFTEKESEIEEPTAETESEEISSVGRPIHDSVFTAISVVGYGLVGYAIGLLWASPLFVLLYARWFRIDLLRTVILAVIGFGIAYSFMIVLTVPMDGGALLFQDGVSWLPR
;
A
#
# COMPACT_ATOMS: atom_id res chain seq x y z
N MET A 1 0.37 -31.91 1.56
CA MET A 1 -0.06 -30.57 1.15
C MET A 1 1.02 -29.61 1.59
N THR A 2 1.80 -29.13 0.63
CA THR A 2 2.86 -28.16 0.90
C THR A 2 2.26 -26.76 1.01
N ALA A 3 2.93 -25.85 1.74
CA ALA A 3 2.46 -24.46 1.86
C ALA A 3 2.31 -23.75 0.50
N GLN A 4 3.08 -24.20 -0.49
CA GLN A 4 3.05 -23.73 -1.89
C GLN A 4 1.76 -24.13 -2.61
N GLU A 5 1.29 -25.36 -2.48
CA GLU A 5 0.02 -25.81 -3.08
C GLU A 5 -1.20 -25.11 -2.46
N LEU A 6 -1.11 -24.81 -1.16
CA LEU A 6 -2.14 -24.09 -0.43
C LEU A 6 -2.16 -22.61 -0.84
N TYR A 7 -1.00 -21.98 -1.02
CA TYR A 7 -0.86 -20.62 -1.54
C TYR A 7 -1.40 -20.47 -2.95
N ARG A 8 -0.97 -21.36 -3.86
CA ARG A 8 -1.40 -21.34 -5.26
C ARG A 8 -2.92 -21.47 -5.38
N ARG A 9 -3.53 -22.40 -4.62
CA ARG A 9 -5.00 -22.49 -4.55
C ARG A 9 -5.67 -21.29 -3.89
N LEU A 10 -5.11 -20.73 -2.81
CA LEU A 10 -5.76 -19.61 -2.12
C LEU A 10 -5.76 -18.35 -2.99
N VAL A 11 -4.69 -18.12 -3.75
CA VAL A 11 -4.53 -16.92 -4.59
C VAL A 11 -5.09 -17.13 -6.00
N GLU A 12 -4.87 -18.26 -6.67
CA GLU A 12 -5.39 -18.47 -8.03
C GLU A 12 -6.87 -18.89 -8.04
N ASP A 13 -7.33 -19.75 -7.11
CA ASP A 13 -8.70 -20.30 -7.16
C ASP A 13 -9.72 -19.54 -6.28
N VAL A 14 -9.28 -18.86 -5.21
CA VAL A 14 -10.20 -18.30 -4.21
C VAL A 14 -10.13 -16.77 -4.11
N ILE A 15 -8.95 -16.16 -4.29
CA ILE A 15 -8.73 -14.72 -4.09
C ILE A 15 -8.12 -14.14 -5.36
N ASP A 16 -9.00 -13.79 -6.29
CA ASP A 16 -8.66 -12.95 -7.43
C ASP A 16 -8.08 -11.61 -6.90
N ALA A 17 -6.75 -11.46 -6.98
CA ALA A 17 -6.01 -10.40 -6.29
C ALA A 17 -6.50 -9.01 -6.74
N GLU A 18 -6.89 -8.88 -7.99
CA GLU A 18 -7.53 -7.68 -8.55
C GLU A 18 -8.82 -7.34 -7.79
N LYS A 19 -9.71 -8.32 -7.60
CA LYS A 19 -10.97 -8.11 -6.88
C LYS A 19 -10.75 -7.81 -5.41
N LEU A 20 -9.73 -8.42 -4.78
CA LEU A 20 -9.36 -8.12 -3.40
C LEU A 20 -8.87 -6.66 -3.29
N LEU A 21 -8.00 -6.22 -4.20
CA LEU A 21 -7.47 -4.86 -4.23
C LEU A 21 -8.60 -3.85 -4.46
N VAL A 22 -9.47 -4.08 -5.44
CA VAL A 22 -10.65 -3.23 -5.70
C VAL A 22 -11.58 -3.21 -4.49
N ALA A 23 -11.84 -4.34 -3.85
CA ALA A 23 -12.64 -4.40 -2.63
C ALA A 23 -12.00 -3.61 -1.48
N MET A 24 -10.69 -3.71 -1.31
CA MET A 24 -9.95 -2.88 -0.35
C MET A 24 -10.04 -1.38 -0.67
N MET A 25 -9.97 -0.99 -1.96
CA MET A 25 -10.17 0.39 -2.38
C MET A 25 -11.58 0.89 -2.03
N VAL A 26 -12.63 0.09 -2.25
CA VAL A 26 -14.01 0.44 -1.86
C VAL A 26 -14.10 0.64 -0.34
N VAL A 27 -13.58 -0.30 0.45
CA VAL A 27 -13.65 -0.24 1.92
C VAL A 27 -12.87 0.97 2.46
N SER A 28 -11.63 1.17 2.01
CA SER A 28 -10.76 2.25 2.46
C SER A 28 -11.28 3.63 2.06
N SER A 29 -11.71 3.81 0.81
CA SER A 29 -12.28 5.08 0.34
C SER A 29 -13.63 5.37 1.00
N GLY A 30 -14.46 4.34 1.25
CA GLY A 30 -15.69 4.46 2.03
C GLY A 30 -15.42 4.90 3.48
N TYR A 31 -14.40 4.31 4.12
CA TYR A 31 -13.94 4.73 5.44
C TYR A 31 -13.42 6.18 5.44
N MET A 32 -12.63 6.57 4.43
CA MET A 32 -12.16 7.96 4.30
C MET A 32 -13.33 8.94 4.09
N LEU A 33 -14.32 8.60 3.27
CA LEU A 33 -15.53 9.40 3.07
C LEU A 33 -16.28 9.60 4.38
N TRP A 34 -16.47 8.52 5.14
CA TRP A 34 -17.04 8.61 6.48
C TRP A 34 -16.19 9.50 7.39
N GLY A 35 -14.86 9.36 7.37
CA GLY A 35 -13.93 10.23 8.09
C GLY A 35 -14.11 11.71 7.76
N THR A 36 -14.43 12.06 6.50
CA THR A 36 -14.69 13.46 6.11
C THR A 36 -15.94 14.08 6.75
N THR A 37 -16.81 13.29 7.39
CA THR A 37 -17.96 13.79 8.15
C THR A 37 -17.58 14.25 9.57
N GLN A 38 -16.41 13.85 10.05
CA GLN A 38 -15.92 14.14 11.40
C GLN A 38 -15.06 15.40 11.48
N PHE A 39 -14.87 16.11 10.35
CA PHE A 39 -14.05 17.32 10.30
C PHE A 39 -14.78 18.50 10.94
N SER A 40 -14.11 19.22 11.84
CA SER A 40 -14.65 20.43 12.46
C SER A 40 -14.74 21.62 11.50
N ILE A 41 -13.92 21.63 10.44
CA ILE A 41 -13.89 22.67 9.42
C ILE A 41 -14.35 22.09 8.08
N ASP A 42 -15.54 22.47 7.65
CA ASP A 42 -16.14 21.99 6.38
C ASP A 42 -15.26 22.24 5.15
N ARG A 43 -14.49 23.33 5.13
CA ARG A 43 -13.61 23.65 3.99
C ARG A 43 -12.45 22.67 3.86
N ALA A 44 -11.89 22.22 4.98
CA ALA A 44 -10.77 21.27 5.00
C ALA A 44 -11.21 19.87 4.52
N ALA A 45 -12.48 19.51 4.72
CA ALA A 45 -13.03 18.23 4.30
C ALA A 45 -13.28 18.13 2.78
N ARG A 46 -13.37 19.26 2.05
CA ARG A 46 -13.81 19.24 0.63
C ARG A 46 -12.85 18.50 -0.28
N PHE A 47 -11.55 18.75 -0.15
CA PHE A 47 -10.55 18.12 -1.01
C PHE A 47 -10.45 16.61 -0.74
N PRO A 48 -10.28 16.14 0.51
CA PRO A 48 -10.31 14.71 0.83
C PRO A 48 -11.61 14.04 0.40
N ARG A 49 -12.77 14.71 0.58
CA ARG A 49 -14.07 14.15 0.20
C ARG A 49 -14.16 13.97 -1.31
N LEU A 50 -13.68 14.93 -2.10
CA LEU A 50 -13.69 14.81 -3.56
C LEU A 50 -12.82 13.64 -4.01
N VAL A 51 -11.57 13.55 -3.53
CA VAL A 51 -10.66 12.47 -3.90
C VAL A 51 -11.23 11.11 -3.48
N ALA A 52 -11.68 10.97 -2.24
CA ALA A 52 -12.26 9.73 -1.75
C ALA A 52 -13.55 9.37 -2.50
N SER A 53 -14.36 10.35 -2.94
CA SER A 53 -15.56 10.10 -3.76
C SER A 53 -15.20 9.55 -5.14
N VAL A 54 -14.19 10.13 -5.80
CA VAL A 54 -13.71 9.65 -7.11
C VAL A 54 -13.21 8.22 -7.00
N VAL A 55 -12.36 7.93 -6.01
CA VAL A 55 -11.83 6.58 -5.78
C VAL A 55 -12.95 5.59 -5.43
N PHE A 56 -13.89 5.97 -4.57
CA PHE A 56 -15.01 5.12 -4.16
C PHE A 56 -15.93 4.78 -5.33
N ILE A 57 -16.31 5.79 -6.14
CA ILE A 57 -17.17 5.57 -7.31
C ILE A 57 -16.42 4.75 -8.36
N GLY A 58 -15.16 5.08 -8.66
CA GLY A 58 -14.35 4.34 -9.63
C GLY A 58 -14.16 2.87 -9.24
N SER A 59 -13.83 2.60 -7.98
CA SER A 59 -13.69 1.23 -7.47
C SER A 59 -15.01 0.47 -7.44
N LEU A 60 -16.15 1.12 -7.14
CA LEU A 60 -17.47 0.50 -7.28
C LEU A 60 -17.79 0.16 -8.74
N LEU A 61 -17.49 1.05 -9.69
CA LEU A 61 -17.71 0.80 -11.12
C LEU A 61 -16.89 -0.40 -11.61
N LEU A 62 -15.63 -0.52 -11.16
CA LEU A 62 -14.80 -1.69 -11.45
C LEU A 62 -15.38 -2.97 -10.82
N LEU A 63 -15.82 -2.90 -9.55
CA LEU A 63 -16.41 -4.05 -8.86
C LEU A 63 -17.69 -4.56 -9.53
N PHE A 64 -18.52 -3.65 -10.05
CA PHE A 64 -19.78 -3.97 -10.73
C PHE A 64 -19.66 -4.01 -12.25
N GLN A 65 -18.46 -4.04 -12.82
CA GLN A 65 -18.23 -3.95 -14.27
C GLN A 65 -19.05 -4.94 -15.11
N ALA A 66 -19.34 -6.12 -14.56
CA ALA A 66 -20.14 -7.15 -15.24
C ALA A 66 -21.59 -6.73 -15.50
N TYR A 67 -22.11 -5.76 -14.74
CA TYR A 67 -23.47 -5.24 -14.86
C TYR A 67 -23.56 -3.94 -15.67
N LEU A 68 -22.42 -3.39 -16.12
CA LEU A 68 -22.39 -2.14 -16.87
C LEU A 68 -22.66 -2.33 -18.37
N PRO A 69 -23.34 -1.36 -19.03
CA PRO A 69 -23.49 -1.34 -20.49
C PRO A 69 -22.12 -1.32 -21.18
N ALA A 70 -22.03 -1.96 -22.36
CA ALA A 70 -20.76 -2.14 -23.08
C ALA A 70 -19.97 -0.84 -23.32
N VAL A 71 -20.66 0.29 -23.52
CA VAL A 71 -20.03 1.62 -23.73
C VAL A 71 -19.26 2.08 -22.49
N LEU A 72 -19.84 1.91 -21.31
CA LEU A 72 -19.22 2.33 -20.04
C LEU A 72 -18.10 1.38 -19.64
N ARG A 73 -18.29 0.07 -19.85
CA ARG A 73 -17.25 -0.94 -19.59
C ARG A 73 -16.00 -0.68 -20.42
N ASN A 74 -16.16 -0.39 -21.72
CA ASN A 74 -15.03 -0.14 -22.61
C ASN A 74 -14.30 1.16 -22.27
N ALA A 75 -15.01 2.23 -21.88
CA ALA A 75 -14.37 3.47 -21.44
C ALA A 75 -13.54 3.26 -20.16
N LEU A 76 -14.05 2.50 -19.19
CA LEU A 76 -13.35 2.17 -17.95
C LEU A 76 -12.07 1.35 -18.20
N LEU A 77 -12.13 0.38 -19.12
CA LEU A 77 -11.00 -0.49 -19.45
C LEU A 77 -9.96 0.21 -20.34
N SER A 78 -10.37 1.11 -21.24
CA SER A 78 -9.44 1.87 -22.09
C SER A 78 -8.63 2.93 -21.33
N GLU A 79 -9.09 3.39 -20.16
CA GLU A 79 -8.30 4.23 -19.23
C GLU A 79 -7.49 3.41 -18.20
N GLY A 80 -7.58 2.07 -18.26
CA GLY A 80 -6.89 1.11 -17.39
C GLY A 80 -5.36 1.07 -17.54
N ALA A 81 -4.75 2.03 -18.24
CA ALA A 81 -3.30 2.18 -18.34
C ALA A 81 -2.62 2.33 -16.96
N ALA A 82 -3.36 2.70 -15.91
CA ALA A 82 -2.84 2.72 -14.54
C ALA A 82 -2.66 1.31 -13.92
N PHE A 83 -3.38 0.31 -14.41
CA PHE A 83 -3.27 -1.09 -13.97
C PHE A 83 -2.39 -1.93 -14.92
N GLU A 84 -2.41 -1.66 -16.23
CA GLU A 84 -1.37 -2.19 -17.14
C GLU A 84 0.02 -1.64 -16.78
N ALA A 85 0.11 -0.39 -16.31
CA ALA A 85 1.38 0.16 -15.83
C ALA A 85 1.89 -0.54 -14.56
N SER A 86 1.05 -1.20 -13.74
CA SER A 86 1.56 -2.02 -12.63
C SER A 86 2.16 -3.33 -13.10
N ASP A 87 1.62 -3.95 -14.15
CA ASP A 87 2.22 -5.12 -14.78
C ASP A 87 3.50 -4.74 -15.54
N GLU A 88 3.50 -3.61 -16.27
CA GLU A 88 4.68 -3.07 -16.95
C GLU A 88 5.76 -2.56 -15.98
N PHE A 89 5.38 -2.01 -14.81
CA PHE A 89 6.34 -1.71 -13.74
C PHE A 89 6.95 -2.99 -13.15
N THR A 90 6.14 -4.05 -13.00
CA THR A 90 6.62 -5.35 -12.50
C THR A 90 7.56 -6.02 -13.51
N GLU A 91 7.27 -5.93 -14.81
CA GLU A 91 8.15 -6.41 -15.88
C GLU A 91 9.42 -5.55 -16.02
N LYS A 92 9.33 -4.22 -15.94
CA LYS A 92 10.52 -3.35 -16.04
C LYS A 92 11.43 -3.41 -14.82
N GLU A 93 10.90 -3.66 -13.63
CA GLU A 93 11.72 -3.90 -12.44
C GLU A 93 12.48 -5.24 -12.56
N SER A 94 11.90 -6.23 -13.26
CA SER A 94 12.59 -7.47 -13.63
C SER A 94 13.65 -7.32 -14.74
N GLU A 95 13.55 -6.27 -15.58
CA GLU A 95 14.48 -6.01 -16.68
C GLU A 95 15.71 -5.18 -16.26
N ILE A 96 15.64 -4.46 -15.12
CA ILE A 96 16.76 -3.66 -14.59
C ILE A 96 17.74 -4.51 -13.74
N GLU A 97 17.35 -5.72 -13.34
CA GLU A 97 18.20 -6.71 -12.67
C GLU A 97 18.70 -7.81 -13.63
N GLU A 98 19.41 -7.45 -14.70
CA GLU A 98 20.35 -8.42 -15.30
C GLU A 98 21.65 -8.46 -14.48
N PRO A 99 22.01 -9.65 -13.98
CA PRO A 99 23.23 -10.24 -14.48
C PRO A 99 22.99 -11.68 -14.94
N THR A 100 23.20 -11.90 -16.24
CA THR A 100 23.63 -13.17 -16.86
C THR A 100 22.77 -14.40 -16.59
N ALA A 101 22.02 -14.76 -17.64
CA ALA A 101 21.37 -16.03 -17.89
C ALA A 101 22.08 -17.26 -17.30
N GLU A 102 21.40 -17.96 -16.40
CA GLU A 102 21.44 -19.42 -16.26
C GLU A 102 20.16 -19.90 -15.54
N THR A 103 19.24 -20.45 -16.35
CA THR A 103 18.10 -21.32 -15.98
C THR A 103 17.07 -20.78 -14.99
N GLU A 104 15.94 -20.35 -15.55
CA GLU A 104 14.61 -20.29 -14.93
C GLU A 104 14.35 -21.54 -14.07
N SER A 105 14.63 -21.42 -12.77
CA SER A 105 13.84 -22.11 -11.76
C SER A 105 12.92 -21.07 -11.18
N GLU A 106 11.64 -21.41 -11.02
CA GLU A 106 10.62 -20.59 -10.35
C GLU A 106 11.13 -20.20 -8.94
N GLU A 107 11.95 -19.15 -8.84
CA GLU A 107 12.50 -18.69 -7.57
C GLU A 107 11.40 -17.94 -6.84
N ILE A 108 10.78 -18.65 -5.91
CA ILE A 108 9.69 -18.17 -5.07
C ILE A 108 10.11 -16.96 -4.22
N SER A 109 11.40 -16.74 -3.96
CA SER A 109 11.87 -15.60 -3.16
C SER A 109 13.33 -15.27 -3.46
N SER A 110 13.62 -13.98 -3.69
CA SER A 110 14.96 -13.41 -3.91
C SER A 110 15.95 -13.68 -2.76
N VAL A 111 15.44 -14.00 -1.57
CA VAL A 111 16.24 -14.25 -0.36
C VAL A 111 16.12 -15.68 0.18
N GLY A 112 15.59 -16.59 -0.63
CA GLY A 112 15.45 -18.02 -0.31
C GLY A 112 14.47 -18.29 0.84
N ARG A 113 13.41 -17.48 0.96
CA ARG A 113 12.35 -17.65 1.97
C ARG A 113 11.19 -18.49 1.42
N PRO A 114 10.42 -19.17 2.30
CA PRO A 114 9.31 -20.01 1.86
C PRO A 114 8.07 -19.24 1.40
N ILE A 115 8.07 -17.90 1.49
CA ILE A 115 6.95 -17.02 1.15
C ILE A 115 7.35 -16.18 -0.06
N HIS A 116 6.43 -16.02 -1.01
CA HIS A 116 6.66 -15.18 -2.19
C HIS A 116 6.89 -13.72 -1.82
N ASP A 117 7.84 -13.06 -2.49
CA ASP A 117 8.24 -11.70 -2.12
C ASP A 117 7.08 -10.71 -2.24
N SER A 118 6.22 -10.85 -3.26
CA SER A 118 5.01 -10.02 -3.42
C SER A 118 4.01 -10.19 -2.28
N VAL A 119 3.88 -11.40 -1.71
CA VAL A 119 2.97 -11.69 -0.59
C VAL A 119 3.49 -11.05 0.67
N PHE A 120 4.79 -11.19 0.93
CA PHE A 120 5.42 -10.54 2.05
C PHE A 120 5.28 -9.02 1.96
N THR A 121 5.50 -8.43 0.78
CA THR A 121 5.34 -7.00 0.53
C THR A 121 3.89 -6.57 0.76
N ALA A 122 2.90 -7.28 0.19
CA ALA A 122 1.49 -6.98 0.39
C ALA A 122 1.10 -7.00 1.88
N ILE A 123 1.49 -8.05 2.61
CA ILE A 123 1.24 -8.17 4.06
C ILE A 123 1.95 -7.05 4.83
N SER A 124 3.18 -6.71 4.44
CA SER A 124 3.97 -5.67 5.11
C SER A 124 3.39 -4.28 4.90
N VAL A 125 2.85 -3.98 3.72
CA VAL A 125 2.17 -2.71 3.42
C VAL A 125 0.88 -2.58 4.23
N VAL A 126 0.07 -3.65 4.28
CA VAL A 126 -1.14 -3.67 5.13
C VAL A 126 -0.77 -3.52 6.60
N GLY A 127 0.26 -4.24 7.05
CA GLY A 127 0.81 -4.13 8.40
C GLY A 127 1.31 -2.73 8.73
N TYR A 128 2.00 -2.07 7.80
CA TYR A 128 2.44 -0.68 7.93
C TYR A 128 1.26 0.27 8.14
N GLY A 129 0.17 0.11 7.37
CA GLY A 129 -1.04 0.90 7.57
C GLY A 129 -1.66 0.71 8.96
N LEU A 130 -1.75 -0.54 9.43
CA LEU A 130 -2.30 -0.87 10.75
C LEU A 130 -1.42 -0.35 11.89
N VAL A 131 -0.10 -0.51 11.77
CA VAL A 131 0.86 0.01 12.75
C VAL A 131 0.85 1.54 12.75
N GLY A 132 0.84 2.16 11.56
CA GLY A 132 0.69 3.60 11.40
C GLY A 132 -0.58 4.14 12.05
N TYR A 133 -1.70 3.43 11.90
CA TYR A 133 -2.93 3.75 12.62
C TYR A 133 -2.77 3.61 14.14
N ALA A 134 -2.06 2.57 14.62
CA ALA A 134 -1.91 2.29 16.04
C ALA A 134 -0.99 3.29 16.77
N ILE A 135 0.15 3.65 16.17
CA ILE A 135 1.23 4.41 16.85
C ILE A 135 1.61 5.72 16.15
N GLY A 136 1.01 6.04 15.01
CA GLY A 136 1.35 7.20 14.18
C GLY A 136 2.25 6.83 12.99
N LEU A 137 2.00 7.49 11.86
CA LEU A 137 2.70 7.25 10.59
C LEU A 137 4.20 7.58 10.67
N LEU A 138 4.55 8.59 11.47
CA LEU A 138 5.93 9.04 11.70
C LEU A 138 6.80 7.91 12.28
N TRP A 139 6.26 7.15 13.24
CA TRP A 139 6.96 6.07 13.92
C TRP A 139 6.87 4.74 13.18
N ALA A 140 5.76 4.50 12.47
CA ALA A 140 5.60 3.31 11.65
C ALA A 140 6.60 3.25 10.49
N SER A 141 6.98 4.39 9.92
CA SER A 141 7.90 4.47 8.77
C SER A 141 9.29 3.86 9.03
N PRO A 142 10.05 4.28 10.06
CA PRO A 142 11.35 3.67 10.36
C PRO A 142 11.22 2.21 10.81
N LEU A 143 10.15 1.86 11.53
CA LEU A 143 9.90 0.48 11.93
C LEU A 143 9.66 -0.43 10.73
N PHE A 144 8.87 0.03 9.76
CA PHE A 144 8.62 -0.67 8.51
C PHE A 144 9.92 -0.88 7.74
N VAL A 145 10.73 0.17 7.58
CA VAL A 145 12.02 0.06 6.88
C VAL A 145 12.93 -0.97 7.55
N LEU A 146 13.02 -0.97 8.88
CA LEU A 146 13.83 -1.94 9.62
C LEU A 146 13.34 -3.39 9.41
N LEU A 147 12.03 -3.61 9.46
CA LEU A 147 11.42 -4.93 9.30
C LEU A 147 11.60 -5.44 7.86
N TYR A 148 11.32 -4.57 6.88
CA TYR A 148 11.47 -4.87 5.46
C TYR A 148 12.93 -5.15 5.10
N ALA A 149 13.86 -4.29 5.52
CA ALA A 149 15.28 -4.48 5.28
C ALA A 149 15.83 -5.75 5.93
N ARG A 150 15.35 -6.11 7.12
CA ARG A 150 15.71 -7.36 7.80
C ARG A 150 15.21 -8.59 7.03
N TRP A 151 14.02 -8.51 6.42
CA TRP A 151 13.48 -9.58 5.60
C TRP A 151 14.33 -9.82 4.36
N PHE A 152 14.62 -8.76 3.62
CA PHE A 152 15.40 -8.77 2.38
C PHE A 152 16.93 -8.79 2.58
N ARG A 153 17.41 -8.92 3.82
CA ARG A 153 18.84 -8.95 4.18
C ARG A 153 19.64 -7.76 3.63
N ILE A 154 19.02 -6.58 3.59
CA ILE A 154 19.67 -5.34 3.16
C ILE A 154 20.75 -4.96 4.18
N ASP A 155 21.85 -4.36 3.71
CA ASP A 155 22.93 -3.94 4.60
C ASP A 155 22.46 -2.86 5.59
N LEU A 156 23.09 -2.87 6.77
CA LEU A 156 22.69 -2.01 7.88
C LEU A 156 22.84 -0.53 7.55
N LEU A 157 23.83 -0.15 6.73
CA LEU A 157 24.07 1.23 6.37
C LEU A 157 22.94 1.76 5.49
N ARG A 158 22.56 1.03 4.43
CA ARG A 158 21.40 1.37 3.59
C ARG A 158 20.12 1.40 4.38
N THR A 159 19.93 0.44 5.30
CA THR A 159 18.75 0.39 6.18
C THR A 159 18.63 1.65 7.04
N VAL A 160 19.72 2.06 7.69
CA VAL A 160 19.74 3.27 8.53
C VAL A 160 19.51 4.51 7.69
N ILE A 161 20.15 4.62 6.51
CA ILE A 161 19.96 5.75 5.60
C ILE A 161 18.50 5.85 5.16
N LEU A 162 17.89 4.75 4.71
CA LEU A 162 16.49 4.72 4.28
C LEU A 162 15.53 5.05 5.43
N ALA A 163 15.79 4.55 6.63
CA ALA A 163 14.97 4.84 7.80
C ALA A 163 15.04 6.32 8.18
N VAL A 164 16.23 6.93 8.15
CA VAL A 164 16.44 8.36 8.44
C VAL A 164 15.80 9.23 7.37
N ILE A 165 15.95 8.89 6.09
CA ILE A 165 15.33 9.63 4.99
C ILE A 165 13.81 9.54 5.07
N GLY A 166 13.25 8.34 5.24
CA GLY A 166 11.81 8.14 5.36
C GLY A 166 11.21 8.88 6.54
N PHE A 167 11.87 8.82 7.71
CA PHE A 167 11.48 9.60 8.88
C PHE A 167 11.56 11.11 8.61
N GLY A 168 12.63 11.58 7.98
CA GLY A 168 12.81 13.00 7.64
C GLY A 168 11.73 13.53 6.69
N ILE A 169 11.29 12.72 5.72
CA ILE A 169 10.19 13.06 4.82
C ILE A 169 8.87 13.16 5.59
N ALA A 170 8.53 12.15 6.41
CA ALA A 170 7.32 12.17 7.23
C ALA A 170 7.31 13.35 8.22
N TYR A 171 8.45 13.63 8.84
CA TYR A 171 8.63 14.77 9.74
C TYR A 171 8.49 16.11 9.00
N SER A 172 8.98 16.21 7.77
CA SER A 172 8.82 17.42 6.95
C SER A 172 7.35 17.67 6.62
N PHE A 173 6.59 16.63 6.30
CA PHE A 173 5.13 16.76 6.12
C PHE A 173 4.42 17.21 7.39
N MET A 174 4.83 16.70 8.56
CA MET A 174 4.28 17.12 9.84
C MET A 174 4.47 18.62 10.08
N ILE A 175 5.66 19.17 9.81
CA ILE A 175 5.93 20.61 9.99
C ILE A 175 5.24 21.45 8.91
N VAL A 176 5.41 21.08 7.65
CA VAL A 176 5.02 21.93 6.50
C VAL A 176 3.50 21.92 6.31
N LEU A 177 2.86 20.77 6.50
CA LEU A 177 1.41 20.64 6.34
C LEU A 177 0.65 20.71 7.67
N THR A 178 1.35 20.80 8.80
CA THR A 178 0.75 20.81 10.16
C THR A 178 -0.19 19.61 10.36
N VAL A 179 0.17 18.46 9.76
CA VAL A 179 -0.58 17.21 9.87
C VAL A 179 -0.01 16.43 11.05
N PRO A 180 -0.80 16.12 12.10
CA PRO A 180 -0.32 15.33 13.22
C PRO A 180 -0.10 13.89 12.76
N MET A 181 1.16 13.54 12.47
CA MET A 181 1.57 12.20 12.01
C MET A 181 2.25 11.38 13.11
N ASP A 182 2.53 12.01 14.25
CA ASP A 182 3.22 11.44 15.40
C ASP A 182 2.28 10.74 16.40
N GLY A 183 0.98 10.95 16.26
CA GLY A 183 -0.04 10.32 17.09
C GLY A 183 -0.78 9.16 16.42
N GLY A 184 -1.07 8.11 17.21
CA GLY A 184 -1.83 6.95 16.80
C GLY A 184 -3.13 6.79 17.59
N ALA A 185 -4.04 5.97 17.09
CA ALA A 185 -5.33 5.70 17.73
C ALA A 185 -5.20 4.93 19.06
N LEU A 186 -4.14 4.12 19.22
CA LEU A 186 -3.93 3.27 20.39
C LEU A 186 -2.81 3.79 21.30
N LEU A 187 -1.72 4.28 20.72
CA LEU A 187 -0.58 4.86 21.44
C LEU A 187 -0.30 6.26 20.91
N PHE A 188 0.13 7.16 21.79
CA PHE A 188 0.41 8.57 21.46
C PHE A 188 -0.81 9.32 20.89
N GLN A 189 -2.01 9.16 21.48
CA GLN A 189 -3.24 9.78 20.97
C GLN A 189 -3.15 11.30 20.77
N ASP A 190 -2.41 12.00 21.63
CA ASP A 190 -2.19 13.45 21.57
C ASP A 190 -0.85 13.85 20.92
N GLY A 191 -0.20 12.90 20.25
CA GLY A 191 1.18 13.03 19.76
C GLY A 191 2.22 12.97 20.87
N VAL A 192 3.48 13.24 20.53
CA VAL A 192 4.59 13.25 21.50
C VAL A 192 4.95 14.68 21.87
N SER A 193 4.94 14.99 23.17
CA SER A 193 5.00 16.37 23.70
C SER A 193 6.26 17.17 23.35
N TRP A 194 7.32 16.52 22.90
CA TRP A 194 8.59 17.15 22.51
C TRP A 194 8.71 17.48 21.02
N LEU A 195 7.72 17.11 20.20
CA LEU A 195 7.68 17.44 18.78
C LEU A 195 6.93 18.77 18.59
N PRO A 196 7.36 19.60 17.62
CA PRO A 196 6.66 20.85 17.31
C PRO A 196 5.24 20.54 16.81
N ARG A 197 4.27 21.33 17.29
CA ARG A 197 2.86 21.29 16.87
C ARG A 197 2.56 22.40 15.87
#